data_AF-M7YSJ4-F1
#
_entry.id   AF-M7YSJ4-F1
#
_cell.length_a   1.000
_cell.length_b   1.000
_cell.length_c   1.000
_cell.angle_alpha   90.00
_cell.angle_beta   90.00
_cell.angle_gamma   90.00
#
_symmetry.space_group_name_H-M   'P 1'
#
loop_
_entity.id
_entity.type
_entity.pdbx_description
1 polymer ?
#
loop_
_entity_poly.entity_id
_entity_poly.type
_entity_poly.pdbx_seq_one_letter_code
_entity_poly.pdbx_strand_id
1 'polypeptide(L)'
;MPRLDWKIAKDKLWSRERRAAQQPTLTCMGNGRFCLVDCVMREGMTSGYTDGCMLNITTFRLRYSHKGELRIAGLATKSCQMTKNVRAFSPVAFWM
;
A
#
# COMPACT_ATOMS: atom_id res chain seq x y z
N MET A 1 6.71 27.85 -17.61
CA MET A 1 6.18 26.58 -17.09
C MET A 1 5.23 26.90 -15.95
N PRO A 2 3.93 26.53 -16.01
CA PRO A 2 3.02 26.78 -14.90
C PRO A 2 3.51 25.98 -13.67
N ARG A 3 3.47 26.61 -12.48
CA ARG A 3 3.81 25.93 -11.22
C ARG A 3 2.73 24.88 -10.94
N LEU A 4 3.15 23.62 -10.77
CA LEU A 4 2.24 22.57 -10.35
C LEU A 4 1.96 22.74 -8.84
N ASP A 5 0.76 23.21 -8.53
CA ASP A 5 0.22 23.18 -7.17
C ASP A 5 -0.19 21.74 -6.84
N TRP A 6 0.73 20.98 -6.27
CA TRP A 6 0.46 19.62 -5.80
C TRP A 6 -0.37 19.65 -4.51
N LYS A 7 -1.32 18.72 -4.38
CA LYS A 7 -2.13 18.53 -3.17
C LYS A 7 -1.83 17.16 -2.55
N ILE A 8 -1.61 17.14 -1.25
CA ILE A 8 -1.44 15.91 -0.46
C ILE A 8 -2.77 15.59 0.23
N ALA A 9 -3.19 14.32 0.16
CA ALA A 9 -4.32 13.85 0.95
C ALA A 9 -3.95 13.87 2.44
N LYS A 10 -4.84 14.40 3.29
CA LYS A 10 -4.60 14.47 4.75
C LYS A 10 -4.59 13.09 5.40
N ASP A 11 -5.27 12.13 4.78
CA ASP A 11 -5.41 10.77 5.30
C ASP A 11 -4.08 9.98 5.13
N LYS A 12 -3.67 9.26 6.18
CA LYS A 12 -2.48 8.38 6.16
C LYS A 12 -2.91 6.94 5.94
N LEU A 13 -2.41 6.31 4.88
CA LEU A 13 -2.65 4.89 4.56
C LEU A 13 -1.67 3.92 5.24
N TRP A 14 -0.51 4.43 5.66
CA TRP A 14 0.61 3.62 6.08
C TRP A 14 1.34 4.29 7.25
N SER A 15 1.74 3.49 8.25
CA SER A 15 2.62 3.91 9.35
C SER A 15 3.98 3.27 9.19
N ARG A 16 5.03 4.04 9.47
CA ARG A 16 6.43 3.56 9.48
C ARG A 16 6.67 2.50 10.56
N GLU A 17 5.79 2.40 11.56
CA GLU A 17 5.84 1.37 12.60
C GLU A 17 5.52 -0.03 12.02
N ARG A 18 4.83 -0.10 10.87
CA ARG A 18 4.71 -1.35 10.13
C ARG A 18 6.08 -1.70 9.58
N ARG A 19 6.73 -2.69 10.21
CA ARG A 19 7.97 -3.31 9.69
C ARG A 19 7.65 -4.03 8.38
N ALA A 20 7.65 -3.27 7.31
CA ALA A 20 7.52 -3.80 5.97
C ALA A 20 8.74 -4.68 5.69
N ALA A 21 8.50 -5.91 5.27
CA ALA A 21 9.54 -6.83 4.83
C ALA A 21 10.21 -6.33 3.53
N GLN A 22 9.46 -5.58 2.73
CA GLN A 22 9.85 -5.05 1.42
C GLN A 22 9.23 -3.65 1.20
N GLN A 23 9.78 -2.89 0.25
CA GLN A 23 9.20 -1.61 -0.15
C GLN A 23 7.79 -1.83 -0.76
N PRO A 24 6.78 -1.04 -0.36
CA PRO A 24 5.46 -1.15 -0.94
C PRO A 24 5.41 -0.56 -2.35
N THR A 25 4.52 -1.09 -3.19
CA THR A 25 4.29 -0.60 -4.55
C THR A 25 2.91 0.04 -4.66
N LEU A 26 2.86 1.22 -5.27
CA LEU A 26 1.63 1.97 -5.53
C LEU A 26 1.36 2.07 -7.03
N THR A 27 0.14 1.76 -7.44
CA THR A 27 -0.27 1.77 -8.84
C THR A 27 -1.58 2.52 -9.03
N CYS A 28 -1.66 3.36 -10.06
CA CYS A 28 -2.89 4.00 -10.51
C CYS A 28 -3.71 3.01 -11.36
N MET A 29 -4.97 2.79 -10.99
CA MET A 29 -5.92 1.91 -11.69
C MET A 29 -6.90 2.68 -12.59
N GLY A 30 -6.63 3.96 -12.85
CA GLY A 30 -7.55 4.87 -13.53
C GLY A 30 -8.75 5.31 -12.68
N ASN A 31 -9.47 6.33 -13.13
CA ASN A 31 -10.66 6.89 -12.48
C ASN A 31 -10.44 7.28 -11.00
N GLY A 32 -9.25 7.77 -10.68
CA GLY A 32 -8.85 8.15 -9.32
C GLY A 32 -8.73 6.96 -8.35
N ARG A 33 -8.69 5.72 -8.85
CA ARG A 33 -8.47 4.51 -8.05
C ARG A 33 -6.99 4.17 -8.00
N PHE A 34 -6.56 3.68 -6.85
CA PHE A 34 -5.19 3.32 -6.57
C PHE A 34 -5.14 1.98 -5.84
N CYS A 35 -4.07 1.23 -6.07
CA CYS A 35 -3.75 0.00 -5.37
C CYS A 35 -2.38 0.15 -4.71
N LEU A 36 -2.32 -0.09 -3.41
CA LEU A 36 -1.10 -0.18 -2.63
C LEU A 36 -0.89 -1.64 -2.24
N VAL A 37 0.25 -2.21 -2.61
CA VAL A 37 0.63 -3.55 -2.21
C VAL A 37 1.82 -3.45 -1.27
N ASP A 38 1.65 -3.92 -0.03
CA ASP A 38 2.72 -4.00 0.96
C ASP A 38 2.90 -5.42 1.47
N CYS A 39 4.11 -5.71 1.95
CA CYS A 39 4.48 -7.00 2.51
C CYS A 39 5.00 -6.76 3.92
N VAL A 40 4.31 -7.27 4.94
CA VAL A 40 4.65 -7.01 6.34
C VAL A 40 5.14 -8.29 7.03
N MET A 41 6.16 -8.15 7.89
CA MET A 41 6.56 -9.23 8.79
C MET A 41 5.63 -9.27 9.99
N ARG A 42 5.24 -10.47 10.43
CA ARG A 42 4.44 -10.64 11.64
C ARG A 42 5.31 -10.38 12.88
N GLU A 43 4.78 -9.62 13.83
CA GLU A 43 5.47 -9.32 15.09
C GLU A 43 5.66 -10.61 15.90
N GLY A 44 6.89 -10.83 16.40
CA GLY A 44 7.28 -12.07 17.11
C GLY A 44 8.11 -13.07 16.30
N MET A 45 8.35 -12.84 15.01
CA MET A 45 9.15 -13.77 14.19
C MET A 45 10.65 -13.43 14.26
N THR A 46 11.42 -14.25 14.99
CA THR A 46 12.88 -14.19 14.98
C THR A 46 13.42 -14.71 13.64
N SER A 47 14.53 -14.13 13.20
CA SER A 47 15.14 -14.26 11.87
C SER A 47 15.77 -15.63 11.56
N GLY A 48 15.09 -16.73 11.91
CA GLY A 48 15.63 -18.09 11.84
C GLY A 48 14.92 -19.02 10.87
N TYR A 49 13.58 -19.02 10.83
CA TYR A 49 12.83 -20.04 10.07
C TYR A 49 11.58 -19.48 9.40
N THR A 50 11.34 -19.97 8.19
CA THR A 50 10.27 -19.65 7.23
C THR A 50 8.87 -19.93 7.79
N ASP A 51 8.20 -18.88 8.25
CA ASP A 51 6.73 -18.76 8.27
C ASP A 51 6.40 -17.28 8.55
N GLY A 52 6.27 -16.38 7.59
CA GLY A 52 5.35 -16.32 6.48
C GLY A 52 4.97 -14.83 6.44
N CYS A 53 5.28 -14.10 5.37
CA CYS A 53 4.94 -12.68 5.32
C CYS A 53 3.45 -12.52 5.01
N MET A 54 2.88 -11.40 5.45
CA MET A 54 1.51 -11.07 5.07
C MET A 54 1.56 -10.03 3.96
N LEU A 55 1.04 -10.40 2.80
CA LEU A 55 0.82 -9.47 1.69
C LEU A 55 -0.49 -8.73 1.95
N ASN A 56 -0.47 -7.41 2.09
CA ASN A 56 -1.69 -6.61 2.11
C ASN A 56 -1.85 -5.89 0.77
N ILE A 57 -3.01 -6.09 0.16
CA ILE A 57 -3.45 -5.42 -1.06
C ILE A 57 -4.54 -4.44 -0.63
N THR A 58 -4.21 -3.16 -0.67
CA THR A 58 -5.10 -2.08 -0.24
C THR A 58 -5.52 -1.27 -1.46
N THR A 59 -6.81 -1.31 -1.79
CA THR A 59 -7.40 -0.48 -2.83
C THR A 59 -8.10 0.71 -2.22
N PHE A 60 -8.00 1.87 -2.85
CA PHE A 60 -8.66 3.08 -2.41
C PHE A 60 -8.90 4.04 -3.57
N ARG A 61 -9.72 5.07 -3.33
CA ARG A 61 -9.95 6.16 -4.29
C ARG A 61 -9.47 7.48 -3.71
N LEU A 62 -8.92 8.34 -4.56
CA LEU A 62 -8.73 9.74 -4.27
C LEU A 62 -9.91 10.54 -4.80
N ARG A 63 -10.51 11.37 -3.95
CA ARG A 63 -11.64 12.23 -4.31
C ARG A 63 -11.48 13.59 -3.66
N TYR A 64 -11.95 14.61 -4.36
CA TYR A 64 -12.11 15.92 -3.75
C TYR A 64 -13.38 15.98 -2.91
N SER A 65 -13.27 16.54 -1.70
CA SER A 65 -14.43 16.91 -0.90
C SER A 65 -15.12 18.13 -1.50
N HIS A 66 -16.33 18.44 -1.02
CA HIS A 66 -17.04 19.67 -1.40
C HIS A 66 -16.25 20.94 -1.05
N LYS A 67 -15.29 20.87 -0.12
CA LYS A 67 -14.39 21.98 0.25
C LYS A 67 -13.11 22.01 -0.58
N GLY A 68 -12.98 21.16 -1.62
CA GLY A 68 -11.80 21.10 -2.48
C GLY A 68 -10.57 20.43 -1.86
N GLU A 69 -10.75 19.72 -0.73
CA GLU A 69 -9.68 18.95 -0.08
C GLU A 69 -9.55 17.56 -0.72
N LEU A 70 -8.33 17.10 -0.94
CA LEU A 70 -8.07 15.74 -1.41
C LEU A 70 -8.23 14.76 -0.26
N ARG A 71 -9.08 13.75 -0.43
CA ARG A 71 -9.36 12.72 0.58
C ARG A 71 -9.29 11.32 0.01
N ILE A 72 -9.00 10.38 0.88
CA ILE A 72 -9.05 8.94 0.59
C ILE A 72 -10.47 8.43 0.87
N ALA A 73 -11.01 7.61 -0.04
CA ALA A 73 -12.35 7.04 0.08
C ALA A 73 -12.40 5.58 -0.39
N GLY A 74 -13.34 4.81 0.12
CA GLY A 74 -13.59 3.42 -0.32
C GLY A 74 -12.37 2.51 -0.08
N LEU A 75 -11.71 2.66 1.07
CA LEU A 75 -10.58 1.84 1.47
C LEU A 75 -11.03 0.39 1.62
N ALA A 76 -10.37 -0.52 0.91
CA ALA A 76 -10.59 -1.95 1.01
C ALA A 76 -9.25 -2.68 1.00
N THR A 77 -8.93 -3.34 2.11
CA THR A 77 -7.70 -4.12 2.29
C THR A 77 -8.01 -5.60 2.28
N LYS A 78 -7.27 -6.37 1.49
CA LYS A 78 -7.24 -7.82 1.49
C LYS A 78 -5.85 -8.29 1.90
N SER A 79 -5.78 -9.23 2.83
CA SER A 79 -4.53 -9.78 3.34
C SER A 79 -4.39 -11.24 2.94
N CYS A 80 -3.19 -11.64 2.52
CA CYS A 80 -2.87 -13.02 2.15
C CYS A 80 -1.59 -13.46 2.84
N GLN A 81 -1.64 -14.60 3.53
CA GLN A 81 -0.46 -15.22 4.11
C GLN A 81 0.38 -15.86 3.01
N MET A 82 1.66 -15.52 2.98
CA MET A 82 2.63 -16.10 2.06
C MET A 82 3.50 -17.09 2.81
N THR A 83 3.53 -18.33 2.33
CA THR A 83 4.26 -19.45 2.95
C THR A 83 5.70 -19.61 2.45
N LYS A 84 6.13 -18.81 1.46
CA LYS A 84 7.44 -18.95 0.79
C LYS A 84 8.39 -17.77 1.04
N ASN A 85 9.67 -18.05 0.78
CA ASN A 85 10.86 -17.27 1.14
C ASN A 85 10.80 -15.80 0.67
N VAL A 86 10.50 -14.90 1.62
CA VAL A 86 10.24 -13.46 1.43
C VAL A 86 11.43 -12.72 0.80
N ARG A 87 12.66 -13.24 0.98
CA ARG A 87 13.90 -12.59 0.51
C ARG A 87 13.96 -12.42 -1.01
N ALA A 88 13.24 -13.22 -1.78
CA ALA A 88 13.21 -13.14 -3.25
C ALA A 88 11.92 -12.50 -3.80
N PHE A 89 10.96 -12.14 -2.94
CA PHE A 89 9.67 -11.62 -3.39
C PHE A 89 9.66 -10.09 -3.36
N SER A 90 9.45 -9.45 -4.51
CA SER A 90 9.17 -8.02 -4.63
C SER A 90 7.71 -7.83 -5.05
N PRO A 91 6.85 -7.19 -4.23
CA PRO A 91 5.47 -6.95 -4.62
C PRO A 91 5.43 -5.90 -5.74
N VAL A 92 5.29 -6.33 -6.99
CA VAL A 92 5.06 -5.44 -8.13
C VAL A 92 3.57 -5.41 -8.45
N ALA A 93 3.01 -4.20 -8.54
CA ALA A 93 1.64 -3.99 -8.98
C ALA A 93 1.63 -3.15 -10.25
N PHE A 94 0.78 -3.54 -11.20
CA PHE A 94 0.51 -2.80 -12.43
C PHE A 94 -0.97 -2.95 -12.78
N TRP A 95 -1.51 -2.02 -13.57
CA TRP A 95 -2.89 -2.01 -14.01
C TRP A 95 -2.93 -2.27 -15.52
N MET A 96 -3.83 -3.16 -15.97
CA MET A 96 -4.06 -3.50 -17.39
C MET A 96 -5.45 -3.04 -17.82
#